data_AF-D6EBT6-F1
#
_entry.id   AF-D6EBT6-F1
#
_cell.length_a   1.000
_cell.length_b   1.000
_cell.length_c   1.000
_cell.angle_alpha   90.00
_cell.angle_beta   90.00
_cell.angle_gamma   90.00
#
_symmetry.space_group_name_H-M   'P 1'
#
loop_
_entity.id
_entity.type
_entity.pdbx_description
1 polymer ?
#
loop_
_entity_poly.entity_id
_entity_poly.type
_entity_poly.pdbx_seq_one_letter_code
_entity_poly.pdbx_strand_id
1 'polypeptide(L)' 'MGNCHYCMNCGRCRGEKPPAILVRRCPSCGRMNDPGTRTCAACGCSLELQSGTTSLAPGKRIP' A
#
# COMPACT_ATOMS: atom_id res chain seq x y z
N MET A 1 19.16 4.20 23.24
CA MET A 1 18.61 4.37 21.87
C MET A 1 18.93 3.12 21.08
N GLY A 2 17.92 2.42 20.55
CA GLY A 2 18.04 1.06 20.02
C GLY A 2 19.01 0.96 18.83
N ASN A 3 19.73 -0.16 18.78
CA ASN A 3 20.75 -0.53 17.80
C ASN A 3 20.15 -0.87 16.41
N CYS A 4 19.32 0.01 15.86
CA CYS A 4 18.73 -0.27 14.56
C CYS A 4 19.83 -0.39 13.48
N HIS A 5 19.73 -1.39 12.60
CA HIS A 5 20.65 -1.53 11.48
C HIS A 5 20.24 -0.57 10.35
N TYR A 6 20.64 0.69 10.50
CA TYR A 6 20.34 1.77 9.56
C TYR A 6 21.07 1.58 8.22
N CYS A 7 20.36 1.74 7.09
CA CYS A 7 20.94 1.70 5.75
C CYS A 7 21.00 3.10 5.16
N MET A 8 22.20 3.61 4.87
CA MET A 8 22.38 4.96 4.29
C MET A 8 21.81 5.09 2.87
N ASN A 9 21.75 4.01 2.10
CA ASN A 9 21.16 4.04 0.76
C ASN A 9 19.62 4.07 0.78
N CYS A 10 19.00 3.44 1.78
CA CYS A 10 17.53 3.39 1.90
C CYS A 10 16.97 4.50 2.80
N GLY A 11 17.79 5.08 3.69
CA GLY A 11 17.38 6.12 4.63
C GLY A 11 16.48 5.63 5.77
N ARG A 12 16.49 4.32 6.08
CA ARG A 12 15.58 3.66 7.05
C ARG A 12 16.28 2.50 7.76
N CYS A 13 15.82 2.11 8.96
CA CYS A 13 16.35 0.92 9.62
C CYS A 13 15.81 -0.37 8.98
N ARG A 14 16.61 -1.44 9.02
CA ARG A 14 16.19 -2.77 8.55
C ARG A 14 14.89 -3.20 9.24
N GLY A 15 13.90 -3.57 8.44
CA GLY A 15 12.58 -4.00 8.91
C GLY A 15 11.53 -2.87 9.01
N GLU A 16 11.93 -1.61 8.91
CA GLU A 16 10.99 -0.50 8.77
C GLU A 16 10.31 -0.56 7.41
N LYS A 17 8.98 -0.68 7.43
CA LYS A 17 8.17 -0.58 6.21
C LYS A 17 7.94 0.90 5.89
N PRO A 18 8.04 1.31 4.61
CA PRO A 18 7.56 2.61 4.20
C PRO A 18 6.11 2.83 4.63
N PRO A 19 5.71 4.08 4.92
CA PRO A 19 4.32 4.38 5.21
C PRO A 19 3.44 4.00 4.01
N ALA A 20 2.21 3.58 4.30
CA ALA A 20 1.22 3.34 3.25
C ALA A 20 0.89 4.64 2.52
N ILE A 21 0.59 4.54 1.22
CA ILE A 21 0.13 5.65 0.41
C ILE A 21 -1.36 5.47 0.13
N LEU A 22 -2.13 6.54 0.36
CA LEU A 22 -3.55 6.58 0.02
C LEU A 22 -3.73 6.95 -1.46
N VAL A 23 -4.42 6.08 -2.20
CA VAL A 23 -4.75 6.31 -3.61
C VAL A 23 -6.20 6.72 -3.77
N ARG A 24 -6.46 7.76 -4.56
CA ARG A 24 -7.83 8.23 -4.80
C ARG A 24 -8.60 7.33 -5.76
N ARG A 25 -7.93 6.85 -6.81
CA ARG A 25 -8.51 5.93 -7.78
C ARG A 25 -8.45 4.52 -7.21
N CYS A 26 -9.61 3.91 -7.02
CA CYS A 26 -9.69 2.54 -6.52
C CYS A 26 -9.01 1.59 -7.52
N PRO A 27 -8.00 0.81 -7.10
CA PRO A 27 -7.34 -0.15 -7.99
C PRO A 27 -8.24 -1.33 -8.36
N SER A 28 -9.27 -1.62 -7.57
CA SER A 28 -10.16 -2.76 -7.78
C SER A 28 -11.33 -2.46 -8.71
N CYS A 29 -11.95 -1.27 -8.62
CA CYS A 29 -13.15 -0.94 -9.41
C CYS A 29 -13.02 0.35 -10.25
N GLY A 30 -11.91 1.09 -10.13
CA GLY A 30 -11.64 2.29 -10.94
C GLY A 30 -12.33 3.58 -10.48
N ARG A 31 -13.20 3.54 -9.45
CA ARG A 31 -13.88 4.73 -8.88
C ARG A 31 -12.87 5.76 -8.34
N MET A 32 -13.11 7.03 -8.64
CA MET A 32 -12.42 8.15 -7.97
C MET A 32 -13.09 8.45 -6.63
N ASN A 33 -12.31 8.42 -5.55
CA ASN A 33 -12.77 8.73 -4.19
C ASN A 33 -12.18 10.07 -3.72
N ASP A 34 -12.76 10.59 -2.63
CA ASP A 34 -12.30 11.81 -1.98
C ASP A 34 -10.89 11.63 -1.38
N PRO A 35 -10.07 12.70 -1.36
CA PRO A 35 -8.75 12.66 -0.72
C PRO A 35 -8.84 12.19 0.74
N GLY A 36 -7.90 11.35 1.17
CA GLY A 36 -7.83 10.86 2.55
C GLY A 36 -8.75 9.68 2.88
N THR A 37 -9.63 9.26 1.96
CA THR A 37 -10.46 8.07 2.15
C THR A 37 -9.61 6.79 2.16
N ARG A 38 -9.85 5.90 3.13
CA ARG A 38 -9.10 4.64 3.29
C ARG A 38 -9.77 3.44 2.63
N THR A 39 -11.06 3.55 2.35
CA THR A 39 -11.89 2.50 1.74
C THR A 39 -12.71 3.09 0.60
N CYS A 40 -12.87 2.34 -0.48
CA CYS A 40 -13.66 2.79 -1.60
C CYS A 40 -15.15 2.84 -1.24
N ALA A 41 -15.80 3.99 -1.47
CA ALA A 41 -17.23 4.17 -1.21
C ALA A 41 -18.14 3.33 -2.13
N ALA A 42 -17.61 2.78 -3.23
CA ALA A 42 -18.37 1.98 -4.18
C ALA A 42 -18.25 0.46 -3.96
N CYS A 43 -17.05 -0.04 -3.64
CA CYS A 43 -16.80 -1.48 -3.54
C CYS A 43 -16.22 -1.94 -2.19
N GLY A 44 -15.90 -1.02 -1.28
CA GLY A 44 -15.32 -1.35 0.03
C GLY A 44 -13.85 -1.76 0.02
N CYS A 45 -13.20 -1.90 -1.15
CA CYS A 45 -11.78 -2.23 -1.22
C CYS A 45 -10.91 -1.16 -0.56
N SER A 46 -9.79 -1.61 0.06
CA SER A 46 -8.80 -0.71 0.64
C SER A 46 -8.19 0.21 -0.42
N LEU A 47 -7.98 1.47 -0.02
CA LEU A 47 -7.27 2.49 -0.79
C LEU A 47 -5.86 2.75 -0.23
N GLU A 48 -5.43 1.98 0.76
CA GLU A 48 -4.06 2.01 1.31
C GLU A 48 -3.17 1.03 0.54
N LEU A 49 -2.21 1.56 -0.22
CA LEU A 49 -1.16 0.77 -0.86
C LEU A 49 0.09 0.74 0.01
N GLN A 50 0.56 -0.46 0.36
CA GLN A 50 1.85 -0.67 1.00
C GLN A 50 2.91 -1.03 -0.05
N SER A 51 4.05 -0.35 0.00
CA SER A 51 5.18 -0.66 -0.87
C SER A 51 5.69 -2.08 -0.58
N GLY A 52 5.76 -2.93 -1.60
CA GLY A 52 6.25 -4.32 -1.48
C GLY A 52 5.16 -5.38 -1.35
N THR A 53 3.90 -5.00 -1.15
CA THR A 53 2.77 -5.91 -1.40
C THR A 53 2.27 -5.64 -2.81
N THR A 54 2.66 -6.48 -3.78
CA THR A 54 1.89 -6.60 -5.02
C THR A 54 0.48 -7.00 -4.61
N SER A 55 -0.44 -6.03 -4.62
CA SER A 55 -1.88 -6.29 -4.51
C SER A 55 -2.34 -6.96 -5.81
N LEU A 56 -1.77 -8.13 -6.11
CA LEU A 56 -2.42 -9.11 -6.95
C LEU A 56 -3.55 -9.64 -6.08
N ALA A 57 -4.79 -9.40 -6.53
CA ALA A 57 -5.96 -10.02 -5.94
C ALA A 57 -5.68 -11.52 -5.68
N PRO A 58 -6.11 -12.09 -4.54
CA PRO A 58 -5.98 -13.52 -4.34
C PRO A 58 -6.74 -14.25 -5.45
N GLY A 59 -6.02 -14.96 -6.33
CA GLY A 59 -6.61 -15.98 -7.18
C GLY A 59 -6.80 -15.70 -8.67
N LYS A 60 -5.79 -15.19 -9.38
CA LYS A 60 -5.64 -15.53 -10.80
C LYS A 60 -4.28 -16.16 -11.07
N ARG A 61 -4.18 -17.45 -10.74
CA ARG A 61 -3.19 -18.32 -11.40
C ARG A 61 -3.61 -18.39 -12.87
N ILE A 62 -2.85 -17.71 -13.72
CA ILE A 62 -2.90 -17.92 -15.17
C ILE A 62 -2.36 -19.35 -15.40
N PRO A 63 -3.01 -20.21 -16.20
CA PRO A 63 -2.54 -21.56 -16.48
C PRO A 63 -1.12 -21.57 -17.07
#